data_AF-A0A7S0E708-F1
#
_entry.id   AF-A0A7S0E708-F1
#
_cell.length_a   1.000
_cell.length_b   1.000
_cell.length_c   1.000
_cell.angle_alpha   90.00
_cell.angle_beta   90.00
_cell.angle_gamma   90.00
#
_symmetry.space_group_name_H-M   'P 1'
#
loop_
_entity.id
_entity.type
_entity.pdbx_description
1 polymer ?
#
loop_
_entity_poly.entity_id
_entity_poly.type
_entity_poly.pdbx_seq_one_letter_code
_entity_poly.pdbx_strand_id
1 'polypeptide(L)'
;GLARPRCGLSLPRRTLSALAASAWHATTPLPSDPILGLVAAFKEDSAAQKVNLAQGAYRTDAGTPFVLDSVKEAERRVAADLRDGRSDKEYLPIEGHAAFRRL
;
A
#
# COMPACT_ATOMS: atom_id res chain seq x y z
N GLY A 1 65.48 41.54 -6.54
CA GLY A 1 65.27 40.10 -6.29
C GLY A 1 64.76 39.90 -4.89
N LEU A 2 63.55 39.37 -4.72
CA LEU A 2 63.10 38.80 -3.44
C LEU A 2 62.17 37.63 -3.76
N ALA A 3 62.62 36.42 -3.41
CA ALA A 3 61.91 35.17 -3.60
C ALA A 3 60.84 34.97 -2.52
N ARG A 4 59.67 34.42 -2.89
CA ARG A 4 58.61 34.00 -1.96
C ARG A 4 58.80 32.52 -1.59
N PRO A 5 58.59 32.11 -0.32
CA PRO A 5 58.78 30.73 0.09
C PRO A 5 57.59 29.87 -0.34
N ARG A 6 57.88 28.68 -0.88
CA ARG A 6 56.88 27.66 -1.18
C ARG A 6 56.55 26.91 0.12
N CYS A 7 55.40 27.21 0.72
CA CYS A 7 54.87 26.43 1.83
C CYS A 7 54.16 25.19 1.25
N GLY A 8 54.81 24.02 1.36
CA GLY A 8 54.20 22.75 1.02
C GLY A 8 53.29 22.28 2.15
N LEU A 9 51.98 22.21 1.88
CA LEU A 9 51.04 21.49 2.75
C LEU A 9 50.67 20.17 2.10
N SER A 10 51.10 19.06 2.71
CA SER A 10 50.55 17.74 2.42
C SER A 10 49.15 17.63 3.04
N LEU A 11 48.14 17.36 2.22
CA LEU A 11 46.79 17.08 2.70
C LEU A 11 46.73 15.65 3.26
N PRO A 12 46.17 15.42 4.45
CA PRO A 12 46.02 14.07 4.96
C PRO A 12 44.95 13.33 4.13
N ARG A 13 45.29 12.13 3.69
CA ARG A 13 44.37 11.17 3.05
C ARG A 13 43.30 10.79 4.06
N ARG A 14 42.11 11.36 3.94
CA ARG A 14 40.92 10.92 4.68
C ARG A 14 40.50 9.55 4.16
N THR A 15 40.75 8.51 4.94
CA THR A 15 40.13 7.19 4.74
C THR A 15 38.65 7.31 5.08
N LEU A 16 37.81 7.50 4.05
CA LEU A 16 36.36 7.40 4.19
C LEU A 16 35.98 5.92 4.13
N SER A 17 35.80 5.30 5.28
CA SER A 17 34.93 4.12 5.38
C SER A 17 33.94 4.37 6.50
N ALA A 18 32.93 5.18 6.17
CA ALA A 18 31.69 5.16 6.92
C ALA A 18 30.84 4.07 6.27
N LEU A 19 30.58 2.97 6.99
CA LEU A 19 29.45 2.11 6.66
C LEU A 19 28.23 3.01 6.66
N ALA A 20 27.67 3.28 5.48
CA ALA A 20 26.50 4.12 5.35
C ALA A 20 25.35 3.43 6.10
N ALA A 21 24.96 3.96 7.25
CA ALA A 21 23.79 3.50 7.97
C ALA A 21 22.56 3.59 7.05
N SER A 22 21.61 2.67 7.20
CA SER A 22 20.36 2.69 6.45
C SER A 22 19.68 4.05 6.60
N ALA A 23 19.12 4.57 5.50
CA ALA A 23 18.31 5.79 5.50
C ALA A 23 17.11 5.71 6.47
N TRP A 24 16.74 4.50 6.90
CA TRP A 24 15.60 4.21 7.78
C TRP A 24 16.00 3.82 9.21
N HIS A 25 17.30 3.89 9.58
CA HIS A 25 17.78 3.37 10.86
C HIS A 25 17.13 4.02 12.10
N ALA A 26 16.69 5.28 11.98
CA ALA A 26 16.05 6.03 13.06
C ALA A 26 14.52 6.10 12.96
N THR A 27 13.90 5.38 12.02
CA THR A 27 12.44 5.44 11.83
C THR A 27 11.73 4.61 12.90
N THR A 28 10.90 5.27 13.71
CA THR A 28 10.04 4.60 14.70
C THR A 28 8.72 4.17 14.05
N PRO A 29 8.23 2.93 14.30
CA PRO A 29 6.91 2.50 13.82
C PRO A 29 5.80 3.36 14.43
N LEU A 30 4.81 3.72 13.60
CA LEU A 30 3.57 4.32 14.09
C LEU A 30 2.65 3.24 14.66
N PRO A 31 1.76 3.59 15.61
CA PRO A 31 0.71 2.68 16.05
C PRO A 31 -0.15 2.22 14.87
N SER A 32 -0.65 0.98 14.96
CA SER A 32 -1.62 0.46 14.00
C SER A 32 -2.89 1.31 14.00
N ASP A 33 -3.53 1.42 12.83
CA ASP A 33 -4.88 1.98 12.74
C ASP A 33 -5.82 1.23 13.70
N PRO A 34 -6.62 1.91 14.53
CA PRO A 34 -7.46 1.25 15.52
C PRO A 34 -8.45 0.23 14.94
N ILE A 35 -8.99 0.47 13.74
CA ILE A 35 -9.97 -0.41 13.11
C ILE A 35 -9.26 -1.59 12.45
N LEU A 36 -8.26 -1.32 11.62
CA LEU A 36 -7.52 -2.36 10.90
C LEU A 36 -6.67 -3.23 11.83
N GLY A 37 -6.12 -2.64 12.90
CA GLY A 37 -5.39 -3.34 13.94
C GLY A 37 -6.28 -4.34 14.69
N LEU A 38 -7.53 -3.97 15.00
CA LEU A 38 -8.48 -4.89 15.63
C LEU A 38 -8.88 -6.03 14.70
N VAL A 39 -9.03 -5.76 13.39
CA VAL A 39 -9.26 -6.81 12.39
C VAL A 39 -8.07 -7.77 12.29
N ALA A 40 -6.84 -7.27 12.38
CA ALA A 40 -5.64 -8.09 12.37
C ALA A 40 -5.59 -9.00 13.63
N ALA A 41 -5.80 -8.43 14.81
CA ALA A 41 -5.88 -9.18 16.06
C ALA A 41 -6.98 -10.26 16.03
N PHE A 42 -8.17 -9.93 15.49
CA PHE A 42 -9.25 -10.91 15.30
C PHE A 42 -8.82 -12.07 14.39
N LYS A 43 -8.01 -11.83 13.33
CA LYS A 43 -7.56 -12.90 12.45
C LYS A 43 -6.57 -13.84 13.14
N GLU A 44 -5.69 -13.29 13.97
CA GLU A 44 -4.67 -14.03 14.73
C GLU A 44 -5.25 -14.80 15.94
N ASP A 45 -6.38 -14.35 16.48
CA ASP A 45 -7.07 -15.00 17.59
C ASP A 45 -7.47 -16.45 17.24
N SER A 46 -7.06 -17.42 18.08
CA SER A 46 -7.35 -18.84 17.90
C SER A 46 -8.63 -19.30 18.62
N ALA A 47 -9.30 -18.42 19.35
CA ALA A 47 -10.54 -18.74 20.05
C ALA A 47 -11.63 -19.21 19.09
N ALA A 48 -12.24 -20.36 19.38
CA ALA A 48 -13.26 -20.97 18.52
C ALA A 48 -14.54 -20.13 18.40
N GLN A 49 -14.81 -19.26 19.37
CA GLN A 49 -16.04 -18.43 19.45
C GLN A 49 -15.77 -16.93 19.27
N LYS A 50 -14.66 -16.56 18.60
CA LYS A 50 -14.34 -15.16 18.31
C LYS A 50 -15.38 -14.50 17.39
N VAL A 51 -15.67 -13.21 17.61
CA VAL A 51 -16.62 -12.43 16.79
C VAL A 51 -15.95 -11.15 16.30
N ASN A 52 -16.09 -10.83 15.02
CA ASN A 52 -15.56 -9.60 14.43
C ASN A 52 -16.64 -8.52 14.36
N LEU A 53 -16.53 -7.50 15.23
CA LEU A 53 -17.36 -6.29 15.22
C LEU A 53 -16.54 -5.03 14.89
N ALA A 54 -15.33 -5.19 14.34
CA ALA A 54 -14.39 -4.11 14.13
C ALA A 54 -14.71 -3.27 12.89
N GLN A 55 -14.83 -3.95 11.74
CA GLN A 55 -15.10 -3.32 10.45
C GLN A 55 -16.58 -3.45 10.08
N GLY A 56 -17.18 -2.37 9.57
CA GLY A 56 -18.55 -2.35 9.04
C GLY A 56 -18.71 -3.08 7.71
N ALA A 57 -18.20 -4.31 7.60
CA ALA A 57 -18.29 -5.13 6.39
C ALA A 57 -19.40 -6.17 6.55
N TYR A 58 -20.36 -6.15 5.62
CA TYR A 58 -21.52 -7.04 5.65
C TYR A 58 -21.10 -8.53 5.52
N ARG A 59 -21.81 -9.39 6.25
CA ARG A 59 -21.54 -10.82 6.36
C ARG A 59 -22.81 -11.62 6.14
N THR A 60 -22.62 -12.88 5.78
CA THR A 60 -23.67 -13.90 5.83
C THR A 60 -24.01 -14.26 7.27
N ASP A 61 -25.08 -15.04 7.47
CA ASP A 61 -25.42 -15.62 8.77
C ASP A 61 -24.32 -16.52 9.34
N ALA A 62 -23.44 -17.06 8.48
CA ALA A 62 -22.27 -17.84 8.89
C ALA A 62 -21.01 -16.98 9.18
N GLY A 63 -21.13 -15.64 9.17
CA GLY A 63 -20.03 -14.72 9.46
C GLY A 63 -19.01 -14.56 8.33
N THR A 64 -19.29 -15.07 7.12
CA THR A 64 -18.38 -14.99 5.95
C THR A 64 -18.66 -13.75 5.09
N PRO A 65 -17.71 -13.27 4.26
CA PRO A 65 -17.97 -12.17 3.33
C PRO A 65 -19.17 -12.47 2.42
N PHE A 66 -20.05 -11.49 2.22
CA PHE A 66 -21.20 -11.63 1.34
C PHE A 66 -21.03 -10.81 0.05
N VAL A 67 -21.18 -11.47 -1.10
CA VAL A 67 -21.18 -10.83 -2.41
C VAL A 67 -22.61 -10.82 -2.96
N LEU A 68 -23.10 -9.64 -3.32
CA LEU A 68 -24.44 -9.44 -3.89
C LEU A 68 -24.57 -10.14 -5.24
N ASP A 69 -25.73 -10.72 -5.53
CA ASP A 69 -25.96 -11.41 -6.80
C ASP A 69 -25.93 -10.48 -8.01
N SER A 70 -26.36 -9.21 -7.84
CA SER A 70 -26.22 -8.17 -8.86
C SER A 70 -24.76 -7.90 -9.22
N VAL A 71 -23.86 -7.93 -8.24
CA VAL A 71 -22.42 -7.74 -8.44
C VAL A 71 -21.81 -8.96 -9.13
N LYS A 72 -22.17 -10.18 -8.71
CA LYS A 72 -21.72 -11.42 -9.38
C LYS A 72 -22.09 -11.44 -10.86
N GLU A 73 -23.30 -10.97 -11.21
CA GLU A 73 -23.74 -10.87 -12.59
C GLU A 73 -22.98 -9.77 -13.36
N ALA A 74 -22.76 -8.60 -12.75
CA ALA A 74 -21.96 -7.54 -13.36
C ALA A 74 -20.53 -8.02 -13.68
N GLU A 75 -19.88 -8.76 -12.77
CA GLU A 75 -18.55 -9.33 -12.99
C GLU A 75 -18.52 -10.29 -14.20
N ARG A 76 -19.55 -11.14 -14.37
CA ARG A 76 -19.65 -12.02 -15.55
C ARG A 76 -19.73 -11.24 -16.85
N ARG A 77 -20.51 -10.14 -16.86
CA ARG A 77 -20.67 -9.28 -18.04
C ARG A 77 -19.37 -8.57 -18.39
N VAL A 78 -18.72 -7.95 -17.42
CA VAL A 78 -17.42 -7.29 -17.60
C VAL A 78 -16.37 -8.27 -18.13
N ALA A 79 -16.34 -9.50 -17.59
CA ALA A 79 -15.44 -10.54 -18.08
C ALA A 79 -15.79 -11.03 -19.49
N ALA A 80 -17.07 -11.05 -19.89
CA ALA A 80 -17.48 -11.36 -21.25
C ALA A 80 -17.11 -10.24 -22.23
N ASP A 81 -17.35 -8.97 -21.87
CA ASP A 81 -17.01 -7.81 -22.68
C ASP A 81 -15.51 -7.72 -22.97
N LEU A 82 -14.67 -8.02 -21.97
CA LEU A 82 -13.22 -8.07 -22.16
C LEU A 82 -12.80 -9.21 -23.11
N ARG A 83 -13.43 -10.39 -23.00
CA ARG A 83 -13.14 -11.53 -23.89
C ARG A 83 -13.56 -11.26 -25.34
N ASP A 84 -14.67 -10.56 -25.52
CA ASP A 84 -15.24 -10.25 -26.83
C ASP A 84 -14.65 -8.97 -27.45
N GLY A 85 -13.70 -8.31 -26.78
CA GLY A 85 -13.07 -7.07 -27.25
C GLY A 85 -13.98 -5.84 -27.21
N ARG A 86 -15.08 -5.89 -26.43
CA ARG A 86 -16.00 -4.76 -26.21
C ARG A 86 -15.53 -3.80 -25.12
N SER A 87 -14.57 -4.20 -24.31
CA SER A 87 -13.91 -3.37 -23.29
C SER A 87 -12.42 -3.67 -23.23
N ASP A 88 -11.63 -2.72 -22.73
CA ASP A 88 -10.19 -2.85 -22.52
C ASP A 88 -9.81 -2.51 -21.05
N LYS A 89 -8.51 -2.37 -20.79
CA LYS A 89 -7.96 -1.95 -19.48
C LYS A 89 -7.12 -0.67 -19.61
N GLU A 90 -7.42 0.16 -20.60
CA GLU A 90 -6.75 1.44 -20.78
C GLU A 90 -7.14 2.44 -19.67
N TYR A 91 -6.39 3.53 -19.60
CA TYR A 91 -6.63 4.58 -18.62
C TYR A 91 -7.99 5.25 -18.83
N LEU A 92 -8.73 5.38 -17.73
CA LEU A 92 -9.89 6.27 -17.68
C LEU A 92 -9.43 7.74 -17.56
N PRO A 93 -10.32 8.71 -17.88
CA PRO A 93 -10.13 10.11 -17.51
C PRO A 93 -9.88 10.28 -16.01
N ILE A 94 -9.29 11.42 -15.61
CA ILE A 94 -8.99 11.74 -14.20
C ILE A 94 -10.23 11.64 -13.32
N GLU A 95 -11.39 12.01 -13.85
CA GLU A 95 -12.66 11.97 -13.14
C GLU A 95 -13.29 10.57 -13.09
N GLY A 96 -12.75 9.59 -13.82
CA GLY A 96 -13.26 8.24 -13.91
C GLY A 96 -14.41 8.07 -14.93
N HIS A 97 -15.02 6.89 -14.91
CA HIS A 97 -16.02 6.48 -15.91
C HIS A 97 -17.29 7.33 -15.84
N ALA A 98 -17.66 8.00 -16.94
CA ALA A 98 -18.77 8.96 -16.96
C ALA A 98 -20.11 8.36 -16.52
N ALA A 99 -20.37 7.08 -16.83
CA ALA A 99 -21.60 6.42 -16.41
C ALA A 99 -21.67 6.12 -14.91
N PHE A 100 -20.52 5.91 -14.26
CA PHE A 100 -20.45 5.57 -12.85
C PHE A 100 -20.72 6.79 -11.96
N ARG A 101 -20.49 8.00 -12.48
CA ARG A 101 -20.70 9.26 -11.75
C ARG A 101 -22.13 9.80 -11.80
N ARG A 102 -23.06 9.08 -12.42
CA ARG A 102 -24.47 9.48 -12.49
C ARG A 102 -25.22 8.93 -11.27
N LEU A 103 -26.04 9.77 -10.65
CA LEU A 103 -26.96 9.42 -9.56
C LEU A 103 -28.27 8.83 -10.12
#